data_AF-A0A9Y6J626-F1
#
_entry.id   AF-A0A9Y6J626-F1
#
_cell.length_a   1.000
_cell.length_b   1.000
_cell.length_c   1.000
_cell.angle_alpha   90.00
_cell.angle_beta   90.00
_cell.angle_gamma   90.00
#
_symmetry.space_group_name_H-M   'P 1'
#
loop_
_entity.id
_entity.type
_entity.pdbx_description
1 polymer ?
#
loop_
_entity_poly.entity_id
_entity_poly.type
_entity_poly.pdbx_seq_one_letter_code
_entity_poly.pdbx_strand_id
1 'polypeptide(L)'
;MSRDRRGLVQVNGVTRNLPIVLNEGNVSIYATGSRIVASTNFGLSVTYNGYSAVFISVPPNYREKICGLCGNFNGNPNDDFHTPSGTIVTSPDEFGRAWKVPGNYTCNDGCGSSCPQCTNEQPARDQCEVIQAADGPFSFCHEEVDPAPYFNDCLFDVCLSGNQGHDLLCSAIESYVSACQSANVRIYPWRENTTCSESTCCFIIFISKFTRNLLTT
;
A
#
# COMPACT_ATOMS: atom_id res chain seq x y z
N MET A 1 -12.14 -0.54 -10.40
CA MET A 1 -13.07 -1.34 -9.57
C MET A 1 -13.99 -0.35 -8.88
N SER A 2 -15.32 -0.47 -9.04
CA SER A 2 -16.24 0.51 -8.44
C SER A 2 -16.37 0.27 -6.94
N ARG A 3 -16.17 1.32 -6.13
CA ARG A 3 -16.32 1.33 -4.65
C ARG A 3 -17.62 0.66 -4.13
N ASP A 4 -18.64 0.57 -4.98
CA ASP A 4 -19.99 0.15 -4.61
C ASP A 4 -20.35 -1.31 -4.97
N ARG A 5 -19.36 -2.12 -5.39
CA ARG A 5 -19.59 -3.50 -5.84
C ARG A 5 -18.55 -4.47 -5.28
N ARG A 6 -18.56 -4.66 -3.95
CA ARG A 6 -17.70 -5.64 -3.27
C ARG A 6 -17.97 -7.04 -3.87
N GLY A 7 -16.89 -7.75 -4.21
CA GLY A 7 -16.99 -9.10 -4.78
C GLY A 7 -17.25 -9.18 -6.29
N LEU A 8 -17.33 -8.05 -7.00
CA LEU A 8 -17.49 -8.01 -8.45
C LEU A 8 -16.23 -7.46 -9.13
N VAL A 9 -15.80 -8.13 -10.19
CA VAL A 9 -14.66 -7.71 -11.03
C VAL A 9 -15.04 -7.78 -12.51
N GLN A 10 -14.43 -6.93 -13.33
CA GLN A 10 -14.61 -6.96 -14.77
C GLN A 10 -13.41 -7.64 -15.43
N VAL A 11 -13.66 -8.70 -16.19
CA VAL A 11 -12.65 -9.44 -16.97
C VAL A 11 -13.06 -9.39 -18.43
N ASN A 12 -12.22 -8.79 -19.28
CA ASN A 12 -12.48 -8.61 -20.72
C ASN A 12 -13.84 -7.96 -21.00
N GLY A 13 -14.20 -6.92 -20.24
CA GLY A 13 -15.48 -6.22 -20.37
C GLY A 13 -16.66 -6.90 -19.66
N VAL A 14 -16.53 -8.16 -19.22
CA VAL A 14 -17.61 -8.92 -18.57
C VAL A 14 -17.50 -8.86 -17.06
N THR A 15 -18.57 -8.46 -16.38
CA THR A 15 -18.63 -8.45 -14.91
C THR A 15 -18.85 -9.86 -14.38
N ARG A 16 -18.09 -10.26 -13.37
CA ARG A 16 -18.13 -11.59 -12.75
C ARG A 16 -18.03 -11.51 -11.22
N ASN A 17 -18.63 -12.48 -10.54
CA ASN A 17 -18.51 -12.67 -9.10
C ASN A 17 -17.20 -13.37 -8.73
N LEU A 18 -16.59 -12.96 -7.62
CA LEU A 18 -15.44 -13.65 -7.01
C LEU A 18 -15.88 -14.89 -6.21
N PRO A 19 -15.03 -15.93 -6.09
CA PRO A 19 -13.71 -16.08 -6.73
C PRO A 19 -13.80 -16.48 -8.21
N ILE A 20 -12.77 -16.15 -8.98
CA ILE A 20 -12.65 -16.48 -10.40
C ILE A 20 -11.30 -17.16 -10.64
N VAL A 21 -11.32 -18.25 -11.39
CA VAL A 21 -10.12 -18.88 -11.94
C VAL A 21 -10.16 -18.76 -13.46
N LEU A 22 -9.07 -18.27 -14.04
CA LEU A 22 -8.91 -18.04 -15.48
C LEU A 22 -7.73 -18.88 -15.98
N ASN A 23 -7.74 -19.17 -17.29
CA ASN A 23 -6.63 -19.81 -18.00
C ASN A 23 -6.13 -21.07 -17.28
N GLU A 24 -7.04 -22.00 -16.97
CA GLU A 24 -6.73 -23.29 -16.33
C GLU A 24 -5.98 -23.20 -15.00
N GLY A 25 -6.16 -22.09 -14.26
CA GLY A 25 -5.49 -21.88 -12.97
C GLY A 25 -4.33 -20.90 -13.00
N ASN A 26 -3.93 -20.41 -14.19
CA ASN A 26 -2.81 -19.49 -14.31
C ASN A 26 -3.07 -18.12 -13.67
N VAL A 27 -4.34 -17.72 -13.57
CA VAL A 27 -4.76 -16.49 -12.88
C VAL A 27 -5.94 -16.81 -11.98
N SER A 28 -5.86 -16.39 -10.73
CA SER A 28 -6.93 -16.47 -9.75
C SER A 28 -7.23 -15.08 -9.21
N ILE A 29 -8.50 -14.75 -9.07
CA ILE A 29 -8.95 -13.50 -8.47
C ILE A 29 -9.92 -13.86 -7.35
N TYR A 30 -9.66 -13.42 -6.14
CA TYR A 30 -10.46 -13.79 -4.96
C TYR A 30 -10.48 -12.66 -3.92
N ALA A 31 -11.42 -12.74 -3.00
CA ALA A 31 -11.50 -11.83 -1.86
C ALA A 31 -10.93 -12.48 -0.60
N THR A 32 -10.20 -11.71 0.19
CA THR A 32 -9.72 -12.09 1.53
C THR A 32 -9.99 -10.94 2.50
N GLY A 33 -10.98 -11.13 3.38
CA GLY A 33 -11.54 -10.03 4.17
C GLY A 33 -12.08 -8.91 3.25
N SER A 34 -11.61 -7.68 3.47
CA SER A 34 -11.94 -6.52 2.62
C SER A 34 -11.09 -6.41 1.35
N ARG A 35 -10.03 -7.21 1.22
CA ARG A 35 -9.06 -7.10 0.13
C ARG A 35 -9.44 -7.98 -1.04
N ILE A 36 -9.14 -7.51 -2.25
CA ILE A 36 -9.27 -8.29 -3.48
C ILE A 36 -7.86 -8.59 -3.98
N VAL A 37 -7.57 -9.86 -4.20
CA VAL A 37 -6.26 -10.36 -4.61
C VAL A 37 -6.39 -10.97 -6.01
N ALA A 38 -5.54 -10.52 -6.91
CA ALA A 38 -5.27 -11.18 -8.19
C ALA A 38 -3.90 -11.86 -8.08
N SER A 39 -3.88 -13.19 -8.13
CA SER A 39 -2.67 -14.01 -8.03
C SER A 39 -2.43 -14.77 -9.33
N THR A 40 -1.18 -14.87 -9.73
CA THR A 40 -0.75 -15.55 -10.96
C THR A 40 0.17 -16.73 -10.65
N ASN A 41 0.23 -17.71 -11.55
CA ASN A 41 1.12 -18.88 -11.38
C ASN A 41 2.62 -18.54 -11.52
N PHE A 42 2.95 -17.39 -12.10
CA PHE A 42 4.32 -16.87 -12.20
C PHE A 42 4.73 -16.00 -11.01
N GLY A 43 3.90 -15.96 -9.95
CA GLY A 43 4.24 -15.37 -8.67
C GLY A 43 3.93 -13.87 -8.53
N LEU A 44 3.48 -13.18 -9.58
CA LEU A 44 2.92 -11.83 -9.44
C LEU A 44 1.62 -11.91 -8.66
N SER A 45 1.51 -11.07 -7.63
CA SER A 45 0.27 -10.84 -6.89
C SER A 45 -0.02 -9.35 -6.79
N VAL A 46 -1.28 -8.98 -7.03
CA VAL A 46 -1.78 -7.62 -6.85
C VAL A 46 -2.94 -7.67 -5.86
N THR A 47 -2.82 -6.90 -4.78
CA THR A 47 -3.85 -6.81 -3.74
C THR A 47 -4.38 -5.39 -3.66
N TYR A 48 -5.69 -5.22 -3.79
CA TYR A 48 -6.36 -3.94 -3.61
C TYR A 48 -7.18 -3.95 -2.31
N ASN A 49 -7.03 -2.94 -1.47
CA ASN A 49 -7.73 -2.87 -0.17
C ASN A 49 -9.20 -2.46 -0.26
N GLY A 50 -9.72 -2.17 -1.46
CA GLY A 50 -11.10 -1.72 -1.65
C GLY A 50 -11.30 -0.22 -1.49
N TYR A 51 -10.25 0.53 -1.12
CA TYR A 51 -10.31 1.97 -0.88
C TYR A 51 -9.31 2.74 -1.75
N SER A 52 -8.02 2.66 -1.43
CA SER A 52 -6.96 3.49 -2.04
C SER A 52 -5.63 2.76 -2.24
N ALA A 53 -5.35 1.70 -1.48
CA ALA A 53 -4.04 1.07 -1.47
C ALA A 53 -3.99 -0.14 -2.41
N VAL A 54 -2.91 -0.21 -3.19
CA VAL A 54 -2.55 -1.35 -4.04
C VAL A 54 -1.20 -1.87 -3.58
N PHE A 55 -1.13 -3.16 -3.28
CA PHE A 55 0.10 -3.86 -2.92
C PHE A 55 0.48 -4.79 -4.07
N ILE A 56 1.72 -4.69 -4.53
CA ILE A 56 2.26 -5.52 -5.60
C ILE A 56 3.39 -6.37 -5.02
N SER A 57 3.34 -7.67 -5.26
CA SER A 57 4.38 -8.61 -4.87
C SER A 57 4.85 -9.37 -6.11
N VAL A 58 6.17 -9.48 -6.27
CA VAL A 58 6.82 -10.24 -7.33
C VAL A 58 7.95 -11.08 -6.73
N PRO A 59 8.26 -12.25 -7.31
CA PRO A 59 9.36 -13.07 -6.82
C PRO A 59 10.73 -12.48 -7.21
N PRO A 60 11.83 -12.84 -6.51
CA PRO A 60 13.16 -12.24 -6.71
C PRO A 60 13.73 -12.34 -8.13
N ASN A 61 13.27 -13.29 -8.94
CA ASN A 61 13.68 -13.45 -10.33
C ASN A 61 13.23 -12.31 -11.27
N TYR A 62 12.42 -11.37 -10.77
CA TYR A 62 12.03 -10.11 -11.44
C TYR A 62 13.02 -8.95 -11.23
N ARG A 63 14.06 -9.15 -10.41
CA ARG A 63 15.12 -8.15 -10.19
C ARG A 63 15.67 -7.64 -11.52
N GLU A 64 15.75 -6.31 -11.65
CA GLU A 64 16.24 -5.61 -12.86
C GLU A 64 15.43 -5.89 -14.14
N LYS A 65 14.23 -6.48 -14.02
CA LYS A 65 13.35 -6.81 -15.16
C LYS A 65 12.00 -6.10 -15.09
N ILE A 66 11.79 -5.27 -14.08
CA ILE A 66 10.60 -4.43 -13.97
C ILE A 66 10.96 -2.98 -14.20
N CYS A 67 9.97 -2.22 -14.63
CA CYS A 67 10.05 -0.77 -14.75
C CYS A 67 8.66 -0.19 -14.45
N GLY A 68 8.62 1.01 -13.92
CA GLY A 68 7.39 1.70 -13.56
C GLY A 68 7.59 2.57 -12.33
N LEU A 69 6.48 2.99 -11.74
CA LEU A 69 6.46 3.81 -10.53
C LEU A 69 7.00 3.07 -9.28
N CYS A 70 7.13 1.74 -9.34
CA CYS A 70 7.73 0.92 -8.27
C CYS A 70 9.24 0.70 -8.47
N GLY A 71 9.89 1.47 -9.35
CA GLY A 71 11.32 1.37 -9.59
C GLY A 71 11.73 0.17 -10.46
N ASN A 72 12.99 -0.24 -10.33
CA ASN A 72 13.61 -1.29 -11.14
C ASN A 72 13.89 -2.60 -10.37
N PHE A 73 13.63 -2.61 -9.05
CA PHE A 73 13.81 -3.74 -8.15
C PHE A 73 15.25 -4.28 -8.08
N ASN A 74 16.26 -3.43 -8.25
CA ASN A 74 17.68 -3.79 -8.12
C ASN A 74 18.23 -3.66 -6.69
N GLY A 75 17.42 -3.20 -5.73
CA GLY A 75 17.80 -2.98 -4.33
C GLY A 75 18.57 -1.69 -4.04
N ASN A 76 18.70 -0.79 -5.02
CA ASN A 76 19.31 0.53 -4.87
C ASN A 76 18.25 1.64 -4.97
N PRO A 77 17.80 2.22 -3.85
CA PRO A 77 16.76 3.25 -3.88
C PRO A 77 17.19 4.55 -4.59
N ASN A 78 18.49 4.76 -4.81
CA ASN A 78 19.00 5.99 -5.43
C ASN A 78 18.80 6.04 -6.95
N ASP A 79 18.46 4.91 -7.59
CA ASP A 79 18.19 4.85 -9.02
C ASP A 79 16.74 4.48 -9.35
N ASP A 80 15.86 4.33 -8.36
CA ASP A 80 14.47 3.92 -8.62
C ASP A 80 13.67 4.91 -9.46
N PHE A 81 14.10 6.18 -9.55
CA PHE A 81 13.48 7.21 -10.39
C PHE A 81 13.93 7.16 -11.86
N HIS A 82 13.98 5.97 -12.45
CA HIS A 82 14.18 5.78 -13.88
C HIS A 82 12.91 6.10 -14.69
N THR A 83 13.02 7.02 -15.64
CA THR A 83 11.95 7.30 -16.61
C THR A 83 11.83 6.17 -17.63
N PRO A 84 10.74 6.11 -18.43
CA PRO A 84 10.62 5.15 -19.53
C PRO A 84 11.73 5.23 -20.58
N SER A 85 12.44 6.37 -20.68
CA SER A 85 13.61 6.54 -21.56
C SER A 85 14.91 6.01 -20.95
N GLY A 86 14.89 5.54 -19.70
CA GLY A 86 16.07 5.08 -18.96
C GLY A 86 16.83 6.19 -18.22
N THR A 87 16.37 7.44 -18.28
CA THR A 87 17.01 8.57 -17.59
C THR A 87 16.68 8.53 -16.10
N ILE A 88 17.66 8.80 -15.23
CA ILE A 88 17.42 8.97 -13.79
C ILE A 88 17.10 10.43 -13.52
N VAL A 89 15.98 10.69 -12.85
CA VAL A 89 15.59 12.02 -12.39
C VAL A 89 15.61 12.09 -10.86
N THR A 90 15.72 13.28 -10.29
CA THR A 90 15.78 13.46 -8.82
C THR A 90 14.46 13.92 -8.22
N SER A 91 13.55 14.44 -9.05
CA SER A 91 12.23 14.93 -8.60
C SER A 91 11.18 13.82 -8.70
N PRO A 92 10.47 13.51 -7.60
CA PRO A 92 9.31 12.61 -7.63
C PRO A 92 8.22 13.08 -8.61
N ASP A 93 8.01 14.41 -8.74
CA ASP A 93 7.03 14.98 -9.66
C ASP A 93 7.42 14.75 -11.12
N GLU A 94 8.70 14.93 -11.45
CA GLU A 94 9.22 14.66 -12.78
C GLU A 94 9.13 13.17 -13.11
N PHE A 95 9.49 12.31 -12.16
CA PHE A 95 9.39 10.86 -12.28
C PHE A 95 7.95 10.41 -12.53
N GLY A 96 7.00 10.86 -11.70
CA GLY A 96 5.58 10.54 -11.85
C GLY A 96 5.01 11.01 -13.19
N ARG A 97 5.41 12.21 -13.64
CA ARG A 97 5.00 12.77 -14.93
C ARG A 97 5.52 11.96 -16.12
N ALA A 98 6.75 11.43 -16.03
CA ALA A 98 7.36 10.64 -17.09
C ALA A 98 6.63 9.32 -17.35
N TRP A 99 5.97 8.76 -16.33
CA TRP A 99 5.23 7.49 -16.39
C TRP A 99 3.75 7.61 -16.77
N LYS A 100 3.28 8.81 -17.14
CA LYS A 100 1.90 9.01 -17.60
C LYS A 100 1.60 8.18 -18.84
N VAL A 101 0.52 7.41 -18.77
CA VAL A 101 -0.01 6.66 -19.92
C VAL A 101 -0.87 7.58 -20.79
N PRO A 102 -0.67 7.62 -22.13
CA PRO A 102 -1.53 8.38 -23.03
C PRO A 102 -2.97 7.86 -23.00
N GLY A 103 -3.95 8.77 -23.06
CA GLY A 103 -5.36 8.39 -23.13
C GLY A 103 -6.28 9.54 -23.51
N ASN A 104 -7.55 9.21 -23.77
CA ASN A 104 -8.59 10.20 -24.11
C ASN A 104 -9.19 10.84 -22.85
N TYR A 105 -8.33 11.41 -22.00
CA TYR A 105 -8.71 12.10 -20.77
C TYR A 105 -7.73 13.24 -20.47
N THR A 106 -8.19 14.25 -19.74
CA THR A 106 -7.33 15.32 -19.24
C THR A 106 -6.62 14.84 -17.99
N CYS A 107 -5.30 14.76 -18.03
CA CYS A 107 -4.44 14.42 -16.89
C CYS A 107 -3.49 15.59 -16.66
N ASN A 108 -3.69 16.30 -15.56
CA ASN A 108 -2.83 17.42 -15.15
C ASN A 108 -1.60 16.89 -14.41
N ASP A 109 -0.49 17.62 -14.48
CA ASP A 109 0.79 17.28 -13.85
C ASP A 109 0.83 17.53 -12.33
N GLY A 110 -0.33 17.47 -11.68
CA GLY A 110 -0.50 17.84 -10.29
C GLY A 110 -0.71 19.35 -10.08
N CYS A 111 -0.30 19.83 -8.91
CA CYS A 111 -0.45 21.21 -8.46
C CYS A 111 0.80 22.08 -8.72
N GLY A 112 1.91 21.50 -9.20
CA GLY A 112 3.17 22.22 -9.42
C GLY A 112 3.64 22.92 -8.14
N SER A 113 3.99 24.20 -8.24
CA SER A 113 4.36 25.01 -7.07
C SER A 113 3.19 25.43 -6.17
N SER A 114 1.94 25.08 -6.55
CA SER A 114 0.72 25.46 -5.82
C SER A 114 0.19 24.34 -4.92
N CYS A 115 0.99 23.31 -4.65
CA CYS A 115 0.58 22.22 -3.78
C CYS A 115 0.38 22.72 -2.34
N PRO A 116 -0.72 22.32 -1.67
CA PRO A 116 -0.94 22.67 -0.27
C PRO A 116 0.27 22.31 0.58
N GLN A 117 0.67 23.23 1.45
CA GLN A 117 1.77 23.03 2.39
C GLN A 117 1.22 22.94 3.80
N CYS A 118 1.80 22.03 4.58
CA CYS A 118 1.53 21.95 6.00
C CYS A 118 2.19 23.14 6.70
N THR A 119 1.41 24.04 7.30
CA THR A 119 1.94 25.23 8.00
C THR A 119 2.30 24.95 9.46
N ASN A 120 1.65 23.97 10.09
CA ASN A 120 1.94 23.52 11.44
C ASN A 120 1.80 22.00 11.54
N GLU A 121 2.94 21.32 11.59
CA GLU A 121 3.03 19.86 11.67
C GLU A 121 2.74 19.30 13.07
N GLN A 122 2.84 20.13 14.13
CA GLN A 122 2.82 19.62 15.51
C GLN A 122 1.58 18.79 15.86
N PRO A 123 0.34 19.23 15.52
CA PRO A 123 -0.85 18.44 15.84
C PRO A 123 -0.91 17.10 15.09
N ALA A 124 -0.36 17.05 13.88
CA ALA A 124 -0.29 15.81 13.09
C ALA A 124 0.82 14.89 13.63
N ARG A 125 1.97 15.46 14.00
CA ARG A 125 3.07 14.76 14.68
C ARG A 125 2.60 14.07 15.95
N ASP A 126 1.93 14.80 16.84
CA ASP A 126 1.43 14.25 18.11
C ASP A 126 0.49 13.06 17.90
N GLN A 127 -0.30 13.07 16.82
CA GLN A 127 -1.20 11.97 16.47
C GLN A 127 -0.46 10.78 15.85
N CYS A 128 0.50 11.03 14.96
CA CYS A 128 1.25 10.00 14.23
C CYS A 128 2.34 9.33 15.08
N GLU A 129 2.76 9.95 16.18
CA GLU A 129 3.85 9.50 17.05
C GLU A 129 3.68 8.04 17.52
N VAL A 130 2.43 7.58 17.67
CA VAL A 130 2.11 6.20 18.06
C VAL A 130 2.77 5.15 17.16
N ILE A 131 3.03 5.46 15.89
CA ILE A 131 3.68 4.56 14.91
C ILE A 131 5.13 4.27 15.32
N GLN A 132 5.85 5.29 15.80
CA GLN A 132 7.29 5.21 16.11
C GLN A 132 7.61 5.22 17.60
N ALA A 133 6.61 5.33 18.48
CA ALA A 133 6.80 5.31 19.92
C ALA A 133 7.50 4.03 20.39
N ALA A 134 8.68 4.18 21.00
CA ALA A 134 9.55 3.06 21.39
C ALA A 134 8.91 2.11 22.41
N ASP A 135 8.05 2.62 23.29
CA ASP A 135 7.23 1.88 24.25
C ASP A 135 5.75 1.80 23.83
N GLY A 136 5.48 2.09 22.55
CA GLY A 136 4.15 2.09 21.97
C GLY A 136 3.63 0.70 21.59
N PRO A 137 2.37 0.64 21.10
CA PRO A 137 1.71 -0.61 20.77
C PRO A 137 2.36 -1.35 19.59
N PHE A 138 3.23 -0.70 18.81
CA PHE A 138 3.91 -1.31 17.65
C PHE A 138 5.41 -1.55 17.86
N SER A 139 5.93 -1.30 19.06
CA SER A 139 7.34 -1.51 19.42
C SER A 139 7.87 -2.89 19.03
N PHE A 140 7.02 -3.92 19.10
CA PHE A 140 7.33 -5.30 18.69
C PHE A 140 7.69 -5.48 17.21
N CYS A 141 7.39 -4.50 16.35
CA CYS A 141 7.59 -4.56 14.90
C CYS A 141 8.75 -3.68 14.43
N HIS A 142 9.21 -2.72 15.25
CA HIS A 142 10.20 -1.72 14.86
C HIS A 142 11.53 -2.32 14.39
N GLU A 143 11.91 -3.49 14.91
CA GLU A 143 13.12 -4.21 14.48
C GLU A 143 13.01 -4.82 13.08
N GLU A 144 11.81 -5.19 12.65
CA GLU A 144 11.56 -5.88 11.38
C GLU A 144 11.09 -4.92 10.28
N VAL A 145 10.42 -3.83 10.66
CA VAL A 145 9.91 -2.81 9.74
C VAL A 145 10.19 -1.42 10.31
N ASP A 146 11.02 -0.66 9.59
CA ASP A 146 11.33 0.74 9.92
C ASP A 146 10.04 1.58 9.99
N PRO A 147 9.70 2.18 11.15
CA PRO A 147 8.50 3.01 11.29
C PRO A 147 8.63 4.40 10.65
N ALA A 148 9.85 4.89 10.37
CA ALA A 148 10.07 6.28 9.97
C ALA A 148 9.34 6.68 8.66
N PRO A 149 9.32 5.86 7.59
CA PRO A 149 8.57 6.18 6.38
C PRO A 149 7.06 6.30 6.66
N TYR A 150 6.50 5.38 7.45
CA TYR A 150 5.07 5.37 7.78
C TYR A 150 4.67 6.55 8.68
N PHE A 151 5.55 6.95 9.61
CA PHE A 151 5.37 8.14 10.41
C PHE A 151 5.37 9.42 9.56
N ASN A 152 6.31 9.56 8.63
CA ASN A 152 6.41 10.73 7.75
C ASN A 152 5.21 10.82 6.79
N ASP A 153 4.75 9.69 6.24
CA ASP A 153 3.55 9.63 5.41
C ASP A 153 2.31 10.03 6.21
N CYS A 154 2.16 9.50 7.43
CA CYS A 154 1.08 9.88 8.35
C CYS A 154 1.09 11.39 8.63
N LEU A 155 2.27 11.95 8.94
CA LEU A 155 2.44 13.36 9.25
C LEU A 155 1.98 14.24 8.10
N PHE A 156 2.42 13.91 6.88
CA PHE A 156 2.07 14.63 5.66
C PHE A 156 0.56 14.57 5.38
N ASP A 157 -0.02 13.36 5.38
CA ASP A 157 -1.43 13.15 5.08
C ASP A 157 -2.34 13.83 6.11
N VAL A 158 -2.09 13.59 7.40
CA VAL A 158 -2.90 14.16 8.49
C VAL A 158 -2.81 15.69 8.47
N CYS A 159 -1.64 16.27 8.24
CA CYS A 159 -1.53 17.73 8.23
C CYS A 159 -2.28 18.39 7.07
N LEU A 160 -2.26 17.79 5.88
CA LEU A 160 -2.91 18.37 4.69
C LEU A 160 -4.43 18.12 4.63
N SER A 161 -4.95 17.23 5.46
CA SER A 161 -6.32 16.71 5.35
C SER A 161 -7.43 17.57 5.95
N GLY A 162 -7.11 18.60 6.73
CA GLY A 162 -8.11 19.38 7.46
C GLY A 162 -9.03 18.51 8.32
N ASN A 163 -10.32 18.44 7.97
CA ASN A 163 -11.35 17.69 8.72
C ASN A 163 -11.29 16.16 8.56
N GLN A 164 -10.48 15.62 7.63
CA GLN A 164 -10.37 14.18 7.37
C GLN A 164 -9.17 13.52 8.08
N GLY A 165 -8.48 14.24 8.97
CA GLY A 165 -7.24 13.77 9.59
C GLY A 165 -7.36 12.48 10.38
N HIS A 166 -8.53 12.21 10.97
CA HIS A 166 -8.74 10.97 11.73
C HIS A 166 -8.79 9.72 10.85
N ASP A 167 -9.51 9.77 9.72
CA ASP A 167 -9.58 8.64 8.78
C ASP A 167 -8.21 8.32 8.17
N LEU A 168 -7.44 9.37 7.84
CA LEU A 168 -6.08 9.21 7.30
C LEU A 168 -5.09 8.71 8.34
N LEU A 169 -5.17 9.18 9.59
CA LEU A 169 -4.40 8.65 10.71
C LEU A 169 -4.62 7.14 10.85
N CYS A 170 -5.88 6.70 10.84
CA CYS A 170 -6.20 5.29 10.98
C CYS A 170 -5.76 4.47 9.76
N SER A 171 -5.88 5.03 8.56
CA SER A 171 -5.34 4.39 7.35
C SER A 171 -3.81 4.22 7.42
N ALA A 172 -3.08 5.22 7.93
CA ALA A 172 -1.64 5.16 8.08
C ALA A 172 -1.22 4.09 9.10
N ILE A 173 -1.88 4.04 10.26
CA ILE A 173 -1.64 3.00 11.28
C ILE A 173 -1.93 1.60 10.72
N GLU A 174 -3.06 1.41 10.03
CA GLU A 174 -3.39 0.13 9.41
C GLU A 174 -2.38 -0.29 8.33
N SER A 175 -1.78 0.67 7.65
CA SER A 175 -0.73 0.43 6.67
C SER A 175 0.54 -0.10 7.33
N TYR A 176 0.96 0.49 8.46
CA TYR A 176 2.08 -0.03 9.25
C TYR A 176 1.82 -1.43 9.80
N VAL A 177 0.63 -1.66 10.37
CA VAL A 177 0.23 -3.00 10.84
C VAL A 177 0.24 -4.03 9.72
N SER A 178 -0.22 -3.67 8.52
CA SER A 178 -0.17 -4.55 7.35
C SER A 178 1.26 -4.88 6.93
N ALA A 179 2.19 -3.93 7.05
CA ALA A 179 3.60 -4.16 6.77
C ALA A 179 4.20 -5.15 7.78
N CYS A 180 3.94 -4.96 9.08
CA CYS A 180 4.33 -5.89 10.15
C CYS A 180 3.80 -7.32 9.91
N GLN A 181 2.54 -7.45 9.52
CA GLN A 181 1.95 -8.75 9.17
C GLN A 181 2.66 -9.40 7.97
N SER A 182 3.04 -8.59 6.98
CA SER A 182 3.73 -9.07 5.78
C SER A 182 5.17 -9.48 6.06
N ALA A 183 5.81 -8.87 7.06
CA ALA A 183 7.08 -9.29 7.64
C ALA A 183 6.95 -10.50 8.60
N ASN A 184 5.77 -11.13 8.67
CA ASN A 184 5.48 -12.28 9.50
C ASN A 184 5.66 -12.02 11.01
N VAL A 185 5.49 -10.76 11.43
CA VAL A 185 5.48 -10.36 12.84
C VAL A 185 4.12 -10.63 13.45
N ARG A 186 4.10 -11.16 14.68
CA ARG A 186 2.86 -11.38 15.42
C ARG A 186 2.27 -10.03 15.86
N ILE A 187 1.06 -9.74 15.41
CA ILE A 187 0.33 -8.53 15.80
C ILE A 187 -0.35 -8.73 17.16
N TYR A 188 -0.12 -7.80 18.08
CA TYR A 188 -0.83 -7.66 19.35
C TYR A 188 -1.99 -6.66 19.23
N PRO A 189 -2.97 -6.67 20.16
CA PRO A 189 -4.03 -5.66 20.18
C PRO A 189 -3.45 -4.24 20.21
N TRP A 190 -3.83 -3.42 19.24
CA TRP A 190 -3.35 -2.03 19.10
C TRP A 190 -4.49 -1.02 19.00
N ARG A 191 -5.69 -1.45 18.57
CA ARG A 191 -6.85 -0.57 18.42
C ARG A 191 -7.33 0.01 19.75
N GLU A 192 -7.15 -0.72 20.86
CA GLU A 192 -7.47 -0.25 22.21
C GLU A 192 -6.53 0.89 22.68
N ASN A 193 -5.35 0.99 22.07
CA ASN A 193 -4.32 1.99 22.36
C ASN A 193 -4.35 3.16 21.36
N THR A 194 -5.32 3.19 20.45
CA THR A 194 -5.48 4.24 19.44
C THR A 194 -6.93 4.74 19.43
N THR A 195 -7.18 5.86 18.77
CA THR A 195 -8.55 6.37 18.55
C THR A 195 -9.23 5.70 17.34
N CYS A 196 -8.58 4.70 16.74
CA CYS A 196 -9.05 4.01 15.54
C CYS A 196 -10.00 2.88 15.90
N SER A 197 -11.31 3.17 15.86
CA SER A 197 -12.33 2.16 16.06
C SER A 197 -12.30 1.09 14.96
N GLU A 198 -12.69 -0.13 15.31
CA GLU A 198 -13.06 -1.16 14.32
C GLU A 198 -14.11 -0.54 13.40
N SER A 199 -13.74 -0.32 12.13
CA SER A 199 -14.72 -0.03 11.09
C SER A 199 -15.79 -1.11 11.18
N THR A 200 -17.00 -0.75 11.60
CA THR A 200 -18.08 -1.69 11.84
C THR A 200 -18.57 -2.21 10.48
N CYS A 201 -17.87 -3.19 9.92
CA CYS A 201 -18.36 -3.98 8.82
C CYS A 201 -17.72 -5.37 8.81
N CYS A 202 -18.47 -6.29 9.44
CA CYS A 202 -18.36 -7.75 9.45
C CYS A 202 -17.20 -8.38 10.24
N PHE A 203 -17.57 -8.97 11.39
CA PHE A 203 -16.94 -10.15 11.98
C PHE A 203 -16.51 -11.14 10.89
N ILE A 204 -15.22 -11.16 10.52
CA ILE A 204 -14.62 -12.30 9.82
C ILE A 204 -13.23 -12.56 10.42
N ILE A 205 -13.20 -13.62 11.23
CA ILE A 205 -12.08 -14.47 11.63
C ILE A 205 -10.74 -14.11 10.97
N PHE A 206 -9.77 -13.65 11.77
CA PHE A 206 -8.35 -13.69 11.40
C PHE A 206 -7.94 -15.14 11.14
N ILE A 207 -7.67 -15.48 9.88
CA ILE A 207 -6.85 -16.64 9.54
C ILE A 207 -5.62 -16.10 8.80
N SER A 208 -4.58 -15.73 9.54
CA SER A 208 -3.23 -15.75 9.01
C SER A 208 -2.64 -17.14 9.24
N LYS A 209 -2.92 -18.04 8.29
CA LYS A 209 -2.04 -19.17 8.00
C LYS A 209 -1.68 -19.06 6.53
N PHE A 210 -0.46 -18.64 6.24
CA PHE A 210 0.34 -19.35 5.25
C PHE A 210 1.75 -19.54 5.80
N THR A 211 2.02 -20.81 6.08
CA THR A 211 3.27 -21.40 6.55
C THR A 211 4.36 -21.37 5.49
N ARG A 212 5.59 -21.05 5.93
CA ARG A 212 6.92 -21.59 5.56
C ARG A 212 7.39 -21.37 4.10
N ASN A 213 8.64 -21.00 3.81
CA ASN A 213 9.91 -21.34 4.46
C ASN A 213 10.85 -20.13 4.49
N LEU A 214 11.41 -19.85 5.68
CA LEU A 214 12.77 -19.34 5.76
C LEU A 214 13.72 -20.44 5.25
N LEU A 215 14.51 -20.14 4.24
CA LEU A 215 15.85 -20.69 4.14
C LEU A 215 16.82 -19.52 4.10
N THR A 216 17.50 -19.39 5.22
CA THR A 216 18.82 -18.81 5.41
C THR A 216 19.74 -19.10 4.23
N THR A 217 20.32 -18.04 3.67
CA THR A 217 21.78 -17.78 3.55
C THR A 217 21.96 -16.34 3.12
#